data_AF-A0A9E2GBF4-F1
#
_entry.id   AF-A0A9E2GBF4-F1
#
_cell.length_a   1.000
_cell.length_b   1.000
_cell.length_c   1.000
_cell.angle_alpha   90.00
_cell.angle_beta   90.00
_cell.angle_gamma   90.00
#
_symmetry.space_group_name_H-M   'P 1'
#
loop_
_entity.id
_entity.type
_entity.pdbx_description
1 polymer ?
#
loop_
_entity_poly.entity_id
_entity_poly.type
_entity_poly.pdbx_seq_one_letter_code
_entity_poly.pdbx_strand_id
1 'polypeptide(L)'
;MAIIQIKRRTSAGTGPLIGSAGTIKAGEPLVDLNGGNLYVSKQDKTGTAGNPLAVADYIEYLNKANAETSMDSKITALALGTASKKNTGTTNGTVPLIGSDGKLPSSIIPDVSPVTSVNAKTGAVTITLSELGGVSTTAYNAHVSSNLHLTDDQRTRIANAKNVSVSASTAMVFTDTKTNFLAKTITSGLVLFKEINTTYTPNKEIFFVGLDKDVVLTHASTIDGGTY
;
A
#
# COMPACT_ATOMS: atom_id res chain seq x y z
N MET A 1 26.82 -67.46 54.20
CA MET A 1 25.50 -67.10 53.65
C MET A 1 24.96 -65.93 54.45
N ALA A 2 24.71 -64.78 53.82
CA ALA A 2 24.00 -63.69 54.50
C ALA A 2 22.50 -64.01 54.50
N ILE A 3 21.87 -63.99 55.67
CA ILE A 3 20.42 -64.12 55.81
C ILE A 3 19.86 -62.70 55.71
N ILE A 4 19.15 -62.39 54.63
CA ILE A 4 18.42 -61.12 54.52
C ILE A 4 17.12 -61.29 55.30
N GLN A 5 17.00 -60.57 56.41
CA GLN A 5 15.75 -60.51 57.16
C GLN A 5 14.85 -59.42 56.57
N ILE A 6 13.69 -59.80 56.04
CA ILE A 6 12.67 -58.86 55.57
C ILE A 6 11.78 -58.51 56.76
N LYS A 7 11.79 -57.25 57.19
CA LYS A 7 10.88 -56.79 58.23
C LYS A 7 9.53 -56.45 57.61
N ARG A 8 8.48 -57.10 58.11
CA ARG A 8 7.10 -56.76 57.76
C ARG A 8 6.60 -55.70 58.72
N ARG A 9 5.95 -54.66 58.22
CA ARG A 9 5.10 -53.84 59.08
C ARG A 9 3.83 -54.63 59.39
N THR A 10 3.66 -55.03 60.65
CA THR A 10 2.56 -55.91 61.09
C THR A 10 1.37 -55.13 61.68
N SER A 11 1.43 -53.80 61.75
CA SER A 11 0.38 -52.94 62.29
C SER A 11 -0.26 -52.05 61.21
N ALA A 12 -1.53 -51.67 61.42
CA ALA A 12 -2.28 -50.76 60.56
C ALA A 12 -1.51 -49.44 60.35
N GLY A 13 -1.20 -49.11 59.10
CA GLY A 13 -0.44 -47.92 58.72
C GLY A 13 0.27 -48.11 57.38
N THR A 14 0.57 -46.98 56.73
CA THR A 14 1.33 -46.90 55.47
C THR A 14 2.72 -46.30 55.75
N GLY A 15 3.74 -46.70 54.99
CA GLY A 15 5.12 -46.26 55.11
C GLY A 15 6.05 -47.17 55.94
N PRO A 16 7.29 -46.73 56.20
CA PRO A 16 8.27 -47.50 56.96
C PRO A 16 7.98 -47.51 58.46
N LEU A 17 8.72 -48.33 59.22
CA LEU A 17 8.68 -48.27 60.69
C LEU A 17 9.20 -46.91 61.16
N ILE A 18 8.33 -46.14 61.80
CA ILE A 18 8.64 -44.83 62.38
C ILE A 18 8.21 -44.81 63.84
N GLY A 19 8.83 -43.94 64.64
CA GLY A 19 8.47 -43.73 66.05
C GLY A 19 9.60 -44.03 67.02
N SER A 20 9.26 -43.97 68.31
CA SER A 20 10.20 -44.00 69.44
C SER A 20 10.57 -45.41 69.93
N ALA A 21 10.23 -46.45 69.17
CA ALA A 21 10.52 -47.83 69.50
C ALA A 21 10.84 -48.66 68.24
N GLY A 22 11.62 -49.73 68.43
CA GLY A 22 12.04 -50.64 67.36
C GLY A 22 13.50 -50.44 66.93
N THR A 23 14.00 -51.39 66.14
CA THR A 23 15.36 -51.35 65.60
C THR A 23 15.34 -51.60 64.10
N ILE A 24 16.22 -50.92 63.38
CA ILE A 24 16.53 -51.16 61.97
C ILE A 24 18.03 -51.39 61.83
N LYS A 25 18.40 -52.26 60.88
CA LYS A 25 19.79 -52.46 60.48
C LYS A 25 20.02 -51.92 59.08
N ALA A 26 21.21 -51.43 58.80
CA ALA A 26 21.57 -50.92 57.48
C ALA A 26 21.28 -51.97 56.39
N GLY A 27 20.59 -51.55 55.33
CA GLY A 27 20.25 -52.43 54.21
C GLY A 27 19.04 -53.36 54.44
N GLU A 28 18.39 -53.33 55.60
CA GLU A 28 17.19 -54.13 55.84
C GLU A 28 16.01 -53.63 54.99
N PRO A 29 15.41 -54.50 54.16
CA PRO A 29 14.20 -54.16 53.44
C PRO A 29 12.97 -54.24 54.34
N LEU A 30 12.07 -53.28 54.15
CA LEU A 30 10.74 -53.25 54.72
C LEU A 30 9.70 -53.03 53.63
N VAL A 31 8.79 -53.98 53.50
CA VAL A 31 7.68 -53.90 52.55
C VAL A 31 6.46 -53.29 53.25
N ASP A 32 5.97 -52.19 52.71
CA ASP A 32 4.67 -51.61 53.07
C ASP A 32 3.59 -52.29 52.24
N LEU A 33 2.77 -53.14 52.87
CA LEU A 33 1.71 -53.86 52.15
C LEU A 33 0.46 -53.01 51.91
N ASN A 34 0.31 -51.90 52.64
CA ASN A 34 -0.88 -51.04 52.55
C ASN A 34 -0.64 -49.87 51.59
N GLY A 35 0.56 -49.28 51.59
CA GLY A 35 0.98 -48.28 50.63
C GLY A 35 1.73 -48.87 49.43
N GLY A 36 2.23 -50.10 49.53
CA GLY A 36 2.82 -50.86 48.43
C GLY A 36 4.28 -50.50 48.07
N ASN A 37 4.94 -49.61 48.82
CA ASN A 37 6.34 -49.21 48.59
C ASN A 37 7.32 -50.15 49.32
N LEU A 38 8.58 -50.15 48.88
CA LEU A 38 9.70 -50.79 49.57
C LEU A 38 10.57 -49.71 50.22
N TYR A 39 10.94 -49.92 51.48
CA TYR A 39 11.85 -49.04 52.20
C TYR A 39 13.10 -49.82 52.59
N VAL A 40 14.29 -49.22 52.42
CA VAL A 40 15.56 -49.83 52.83
C VAL A 40 16.25 -48.89 53.81
N SER A 41 16.50 -49.35 55.03
CA SER A 41 17.16 -48.55 56.06
C SER A 41 18.58 -48.18 55.65
N LYS A 42 18.93 -46.90 55.80
CA LYS A 42 20.24 -46.36 55.43
C LYS A 42 21.35 -46.77 56.40
N GLN A 43 21.00 -46.99 57.67
CA GLN A 43 21.94 -47.26 58.75
C GLN A 43 21.28 -48.04 59.88
N ASP A 44 22.12 -48.57 60.77
CA ASP A 44 21.68 -49.12 62.05
C ASP A 44 21.10 -48.00 62.92
N LYS A 45 19.89 -48.20 63.44
CA LYS A 45 19.25 -47.25 64.36
C LYS A 45 18.26 -47.95 65.28
N THR A 46 18.25 -47.51 66.53
CA THR A 46 17.25 -47.90 67.53
C THR A 46 16.37 -46.70 67.83
N GLY A 47 15.07 -46.82 67.58
CA GLY A 47 14.10 -45.77 67.90
C GLY A 47 14.02 -45.57 69.41
N THR A 48 14.16 -44.32 69.85
CA THR A 48 13.95 -43.88 71.23
C THR A 48 13.16 -42.58 71.24
N ALA A 49 12.69 -42.12 72.40
CA ALA A 49 11.99 -40.82 72.50
C ALA A 49 12.88 -39.64 72.06
N GLY A 50 14.19 -39.69 72.34
CA GLY A 50 15.15 -38.64 71.96
C GLY A 50 15.73 -38.77 70.55
N ASN A 51 15.59 -39.95 69.92
CA ASN A 51 16.04 -40.20 68.55
C ASN A 51 15.11 -41.21 67.87
N PRO A 52 13.91 -40.78 67.44
CA PRO A 52 12.94 -41.68 66.83
C PRO A 52 13.40 -42.16 65.46
N LEU A 53 12.87 -43.31 65.03
CA LEU A 53 12.92 -43.73 63.63
C LEU A 53 12.03 -42.78 62.81
N ALA A 54 12.57 -42.28 61.71
CA ALA A 54 11.90 -41.33 60.83
C ALA A 54 12.01 -41.80 59.37
N VAL A 55 11.16 -41.26 58.49
CA VAL A 55 11.18 -41.57 57.05
C VAL A 55 12.56 -41.29 56.43
N ALA A 56 13.25 -40.25 56.91
CA ALA A 56 14.59 -39.89 56.46
C ALA A 56 15.66 -40.96 56.74
N ASP A 57 15.40 -41.94 57.62
CA ASP A 57 16.32 -43.06 57.87
C ASP A 57 16.25 -44.14 56.77
N TYR A 58 15.33 -44.01 55.80
CA TYR A 58 15.09 -45.02 54.75
C TYR A 58 15.28 -44.47 53.35
N ILE A 59 15.78 -45.29 52.44
CA ILE A 59 15.64 -45.09 51.01
C ILE A 59 14.27 -45.65 50.62
N GLU A 60 13.43 -44.81 50.03
CA GLU A 60 12.12 -45.22 49.54
C GLU A 60 12.19 -45.61 48.07
N TYR A 61 11.68 -46.79 47.76
CA TYR A 61 11.46 -47.29 46.42
C TYR A 61 9.95 -47.35 46.19
N LEU A 62 9.45 -46.40 45.40
CA LEU A 62 8.05 -46.34 45.03
C LEU A 62 7.68 -47.54 44.17
N ASN A 63 6.48 -48.09 44.40
CA ASN A 63 5.87 -48.95 43.39
C ASN A 63 5.41 -48.13 42.18
N LYS A 64 5.04 -48.83 41.10
CA LYS A 64 4.58 -48.21 39.86
C LYS A 64 3.44 -47.21 40.08
N ALA A 65 2.40 -47.61 40.81
CA ALA A 65 1.21 -46.78 41.01
C ALA A 65 1.52 -45.48 41.77
N ASN A 66 2.35 -45.54 42.81
CA ASN A 66 2.74 -44.37 43.59
C ASN A 66 3.73 -43.48 42.84
N ALA A 67 4.63 -44.06 42.04
CA ALA A 67 5.52 -43.29 41.16
C ALA A 67 4.71 -42.50 40.12
N GLU A 68 3.74 -43.15 39.45
CA GLU A 68 2.82 -42.51 38.50
C GLU A 68 2.04 -41.37 39.17
N THR A 69 1.45 -41.63 40.34
CA THR A 69 0.71 -40.62 41.12
C THR A 69 1.58 -39.40 41.49
N SER A 70 2.84 -39.63 41.88
CA SER A 70 3.78 -38.55 42.19
C SER A 70 4.12 -37.71 40.96
N MET A 71 4.31 -38.33 39.79
CA MET A 71 4.56 -37.62 38.53
C MET A 71 3.35 -36.79 38.10
N ASP A 72 2.14 -37.37 38.16
CA ASP A 72 0.90 -36.69 37.75
C ASP A 72 0.61 -35.46 38.62
N SER A 73 0.90 -35.56 39.92
CA SER A 73 0.79 -34.43 40.86
C SER A 73 1.73 -33.28 40.47
N LYS A 74 2.97 -33.59 40.08
CA LYS A 74 3.95 -32.57 39.62
C LYS A 74 3.54 -31.96 38.29
N ILE A 75 3.06 -32.75 37.33
CA ILE A 75 2.54 -32.28 36.04
C ILE A 75 1.34 -31.34 36.24
N THR A 76 0.46 -31.68 37.19
CA THR A 76 -0.70 -30.87 37.55
C THR A 76 -0.28 -29.54 38.19
N ALA A 77 0.68 -29.57 39.12
CA ALA A 77 1.19 -28.38 39.80
C ALA A 77 1.86 -27.38 38.85
N LEU A 78 2.48 -27.87 37.77
CA LEU A 78 3.06 -27.03 36.72
C LEU A 78 2.00 -26.24 35.91
N ALA A 79 0.71 -26.52 36.10
CA ALA A 79 -0.40 -25.86 35.42
C ALA A 79 -0.22 -25.80 33.88
N LEU A 80 0.40 -26.84 33.32
CA LEU A 80 0.68 -26.95 31.90
C LEU A 80 -0.64 -26.83 31.10
N GLY A 81 -0.71 -25.80 30.27
CA GLY A 81 -1.86 -25.51 29.42
C GLY A 81 -2.21 -26.65 28.45
N THR A 82 -3.34 -26.52 27.77
CA THR A 82 -3.84 -27.54 26.84
C THR A 82 -2.87 -27.83 25.69
N ALA A 83 -2.08 -26.83 25.26
CA ALA A 83 -1.07 -26.98 24.20
C ALA A 83 0.13 -27.84 24.62
N SER A 84 0.62 -27.72 25.86
CA SER A 84 1.75 -28.52 26.38
C SER A 84 1.43 -30.00 26.60
N LYS A 85 0.15 -30.39 26.53
CA LYS A 85 -0.32 -31.77 26.62
C LYS A 85 -0.65 -32.37 25.24
N LYS A 86 -0.35 -31.65 24.16
CA LYS A 86 -0.61 -32.06 22.78
C LYS A 86 0.72 -32.11 22.04
N ASN A 87 0.80 -32.97 21.03
CA ASN A 87 1.98 -33.04 20.18
C ASN A 87 2.05 -31.74 19.35
N THR A 88 2.94 -30.83 19.72
CA THR A 88 3.11 -29.57 18.99
C THR A 88 3.68 -29.89 17.60
N GLY A 89 2.89 -29.63 16.56
CA GLY A 89 3.41 -29.54 15.18
C GLY A 89 3.32 -30.79 14.30
N THR A 90 2.55 -31.84 14.64
CA THR A 90 2.44 -33.04 13.76
C THR A 90 1.02 -33.49 13.41
N THR A 91 -0.04 -32.88 13.93
CA THR A 91 -1.44 -33.24 13.57
C THR A 91 -2.37 -32.03 13.65
N ASN A 92 -3.38 -31.99 12.78
CA ASN A 92 -4.30 -30.87 12.63
C ASN A 92 -5.19 -30.68 13.88
N GLY A 93 -5.39 -29.43 14.33
CA GLY A 93 -6.49 -29.07 15.24
C GLY A 93 -6.16 -28.77 16.72
N THR A 94 -4.94 -28.46 17.13
CA THR A 94 -4.75 -27.92 18.52
C THR A 94 -3.71 -26.81 18.68
N VAL A 95 -2.76 -26.68 17.74
CA VAL A 95 -1.90 -25.51 17.56
C VAL A 95 -1.71 -25.32 16.05
N PRO A 96 -1.87 -24.11 15.48
CA PRO A 96 -1.64 -23.93 14.06
C PRO A 96 -0.20 -24.29 13.70
N LEU A 97 -0.04 -25.21 12.75
CA LEU A 97 1.28 -25.49 12.18
C LEU A 97 1.64 -24.31 11.28
N ILE A 98 2.69 -23.60 11.65
CA ILE A 98 3.26 -22.57 10.79
C ILE A 98 3.94 -23.30 9.61
N GLY A 99 3.61 -22.91 8.39
CA GLY A 99 4.23 -23.42 7.17
C GLY A 99 5.73 -23.12 7.16
N SER A 100 6.45 -23.77 6.25
CA SER A 100 7.89 -23.54 6.04
C SER A 100 8.22 -22.10 5.64
N ASP A 101 7.22 -21.32 5.25
CA ASP A 101 7.29 -19.90 4.92
C ASP A 101 7.03 -18.98 6.14
N GLY A 102 6.85 -19.53 7.34
CA GLY A 102 6.62 -18.77 8.55
C GLY A 102 5.19 -18.21 8.70
N LYS A 103 4.23 -18.68 7.89
CA LYS A 103 2.82 -18.24 7.96
C LYS A 103 1.86 -19.38 8.28
N LEU A 104 0.60 -19.04 8.53
CA LEU A 104 -0.47 -20.04 8.63
C LEU A 104 -0.72 -20.67 7.25
N PRO A 105 -1.19 -21.94 7.18
CA PRO A 105 -1.46 -22.59 5.90
C PRO A 105 -2.48 -21.82 5.05
N SER A 106 -2.30 -21.82 3.73
CA SER A 106 -3.15 -21.09 2.77
C SER A 106 -4.62 -21.54 2.77
N SER A 107 -4.90 -22.74 3.27
CA SER A 107 -6.25 -23.26 3.50
C SER A 107 -6.98 -22.60 4.68
N ILE A 108 -6.25 -21.92 5.57
CA ILE A 108 -6.79 -21.21 6.74
C ILE A 108 -6.81 -19.71 6.49
N ILE A 109 -5.68 -19.14 6.06
CA ILE A 109 -5.58 -17.76 5.58
C ILE A 109 -5.04 -17.82 4.16
N PRO A 110 -5.85 -17.53 3.13
CA PRO A 110 -5.37 -17.48 1.76
C PRO A 110 -4.18 -16.52 1.63
N ASP A 111 -3.18 -16.89 0.83
CA ASP A 111 -2.05 -16.03 0.51
C ASP A 111 -2.56 -14.84 -0.34
N VAL A 112 -3.06 -13.80 0.35
CA VAL A 112 -3.48 -12.56 -0.28
C VAL A 112 -2.33 -11.57 -0.18
N SER A 113 -1.86 -11.10 -1.33
CA SER A 113 -0.91 -9.99 -1.39
C SER A 113 -1.52 -8.78 -0.66
N PRO A 114 -0.78 -8.07 0.22
CA PRO A 114 -1.31 -7.04 1.15
C PRO A 114 -1.94 -5.80 0.48
N VAL A 115 -2.08 -5.79 -0.84
CA VAL A 115 -2.64 -4.67 -1.59
C VAL A 115 -3.42 -5.19 -2.78
N THR A 116 -4.72 -4.89 -2.80
CA THR A 116 -5.51 -4.79 -4.02
C THR A 116 -5.40 -3.34 -4.49
N SER A 117 -4.39 -3.00 -5.30
CA SER A 117 -4.15 -1.61 -5.69
C SER A 117 -4.29 -1.42 -7.20
N VAL A 118 -5.06 -0.38 -7.54
CA VAL A 118 -5.29 0.25 -8.85
C VAL A 118 -5.14 -0.63 -10.10
N ASN A 119 -6.28 -0.85 -10.78
CA ASN A 119 -6.34 -1.52 -12.08
C ASN A 119 -5.85 -2.99 -12.08
N ALA A 120 -6.32 -3.78 -11.09
CA ALA A 120 -6.11 -5.23 -10.99
C ALA A 120 -4.66 -5.71 -10.88
N LYS A 121 -3.72 -4.87 -10.44
CA LYS A 121 -2.34 -5.26 -10.14
C LYS A 121 -2.18 -5.69 -8.68
N THR A 122 -1.40 -6.74 -8.46
CA THR A 122 -1.03 -7.26 -7.13
C THR A 122 0.51 -7.25 -6.99
N GLY A 123 1.02 -7.10 -5.75
CA GLY A 123 2.46 -7.08 -5.47
C GLY A 123 3.14 -5.70 -5.57
N ALA A 124 4.43 -5.67 -5.91
CA ALA A 124 5.19 -4.43 -6.13
C ALA A 124 4.67 -3.71 -7.39
N VAL A 125 3.94 -2.61 -7.21
CA VAL A 125 3.25 -1.93 -8.31
C VAL A 125 4.21 -0.97 -9.02
N THR A 126 4.62 -1.33 -10.23
CA THR A 126 5.23 -0.37 -11.16
C THR A 126 4.11 0.26 -11.96
N ILE A 127 3.87 1.57 -11.77
CA ILE A 127 2.87 2.34 -12.52
C ILE A 127 3.54 2.96 -13.73
N THR A 128 2.97 2.73 -14.90
CA THR A 128 3.39 3.32 -16.17
C THR A 128 2.55 4.55 -16.50
N LEU A 129 3.09 5.43 -17.36
CA LEU A 129 2.40 6.66 -17.75
C LEU A 129 1.03 6.39 -18.41
N SER A 130 0.90 5.29 -19.18
CA SER A 130 -0.35 4.85 -19.79
C SER A 130 -1.45 4.50 -18.80
N GLU A 131 -1.08 4.07 -17.58
CA GLU A 131 -2.03 3.66 -16.54
C GLU A 131 -2.62 4.84 -15.79
N LEU A 132 -2.02 6.03 -15.92
CA LEU A 132 -2.50 7.28 -15.35
C LEU A 132 -3.26 8.13 -16.38
N GLY A 133 -3.51 7.61 -17.58
CA GLY A 133 -4.02 8.41 -18.70
C GLY A 133 -3.03 9.47 -19.18
N GLY A 134 -1.74 9.32 -18.86
CA GLY A 134 -0.69 10.24 -19.27
C GLY A 134 -0.32 10.04 -20.74
N VAL A 135 -0.07 11.15 -21.43
CA VAL A 135 0.37 11.18 -22.83
C VAL A 135 1.90 11.27 -22.86
N SER A 136 2.54 10.53 -23.78
CA SER A 136 4.01 10.56 -23.91
C SER A 136 4.52 11.96 -24.29
N THR A 137 5.73 12.31 -23.89
CA THR A 137 6.34 13.62 -24.24
C THR A 137 6.37 13.84 -25.76
N THR A 138 6.62 12.79 -26.55
CA THR A 138 6.58 12.86 -28.02
C THR A 138 5.18 13.19 -28.54
N ALA A 139 4.14 12.55 -28.00
CA ALA A 139 2.75 12.83 -28.39
C ALA A 139 2.28 14.22 -27.91
N TYR A 140 2.73 14.67 -26.74
CA TYR A 140 2.51 16.04 -26.26
C TYR A 140 3.17 17.07 -27.19
N ASN A 141 4.43 16.87 -27.56
CA ASN A 141 5.16 17.78 -28.45
C ASN A 141 4.55 17.84 -29.86
N ALA A 142 4.03 16.73 -30.37
CA ALA A 142 3.26 16.71 -31.62
C ALA A 142 1.99 17.58 -31.56
N HIS A 143 1.40 17.74 -30.37
CA HIS A 143 0.21 18.56 -30.16
C HIS A 143 0.53 20.06 -30.16
N VAL A 144 1.68 20.47 -29.61
CA VAL A 144 2.11 21.89 -29.54
C VAL A 144 2.38 22.47 -30.94
N SER A 145 2.84 21.66 -31.88
CA SER A 145 3.02 22.07 -33.28
C SER A 145 1.79 21.80 -34.16
N SER A 146 0.71 21.29 -33.57
CA SER A 146 -0.52 20.98 -34.28
C SER A 146 -1.57 22.07 -34.07
N ASN A 147 -2.26 22.40 -35.14
CA ASN A 147 -3.43 23.27 -35.15
C ASN A 147 -4.73 22.50 -34.79
N LEU A 148 -4.59 21.27 -34.28
CA LEU A 148 -5.68 20.43 -33.76
C LEU A 148 -6.36 21.01 -32.52
N HIS A 149 -5.66 21.88 -31.78
CA HIS A 149 -6.22 22.65 -30.67
C HIS A 149 -7.21 23.74 -31.07
N LEU A 150 -7.20 24.10 -32.36
CA LEU A 150 -8.07 25.13 -32.90
C LEU A 150 -9.25 24.45 -33.59
N THR A 151 -10.44 25.03 -33.46
CA THR A 151 -11.58 24.63 -34.27
C THR A 151 -11.34 24.98 -35.74
N ASP A 152 -12.10 24.36 -36.66
CA ASP A 152 -12.05 24.68 -38.10
C ASP A 152 -12.32 26.17 -38.36
N ASP A 153 -13.24 26.76 -37.59
CA ASP A 153 -13.55 28.20 -37.63
C ASP A 153 -12.34 29.06 -37.20
N GLN A 154 -11.68 28.69 -36.10
CA GLN A 154 -10.50 29.42 -35.60
C GLN A 154 -9.35 29.37 -36.60
N ARG A 155 -9.10 28.20 -37.21
CA ARG A 155 -8.07 28.08 -38.27
C ARG A 155 -8.40 28.93 -39.48
N THR A 156 -9.66 28.94 -39.90
CA THR A 156 -10.14 29.75 -41.02
C THR A 156 -9.98 31.25 -40.74
N ARG A 157 -10.31 31.70 -39.52
CA ARG A 157 -10.15 33.10 -39.11
C ARG A 157 -8.70 33.55 -39.08
N ILE A 158 -7.80 32.75 -38.52
CA ILE A 158 -6.36 33.07 -38.46
C ILE A 158 -5.76 33.14 -39.87
N ALA A 159 -6.10 32.19 -40.75
CA ALA A 159 -5.63 32.20 -42.14
C ALA A 159 -6.10 33.45 -42.93
N ASN A 160 -7.27 33.99 -42.56
CA ASN A 160 -7.88 35.16 -43.18
C ASN A 160 -7.48 36.49 -42.52
N ALA A 161 -6.73 36.50 -41.41
CA ALA A 161 -6.21 37.73 -40.84
C ALA A 161 -5.20 38.38 -41.81
N LYS A 162 -5.43 39.64 -42.18
CA LYS A 162 -4.55 40.44 -43.05
C LYS A 162 -4.17 41.74 -42.35
N ASN A 163 -2.90 42.13 -42.42
CA ASN A 163 -2.47 43.47 -42.05
C ASN A 163 -2.82 44.41 -43.21
N VAL A 164 -3.68 45.40 -42.95
CA VAL A 164 -4.04 46.45 -43.93
C VAL A 164 -3.48 47.77 -43.43
N SER A 165 -2.72 48.46 -44.28
CA SER A 165 -2.16 49.77 -43.97
C SER A 165 -2.25 50.69 -45.20
N VAL A 166 -2.58 51.95 -44.97
CA VAL A 166 -2.51 53.01 -45.98
C VAL A 166 -1.30 53.88 -45.62
N SER A 167 -0.28 53.86 -46.48
CA SER A 167 0.90 54.71 -46.33
C SER A 167 0.72 55.98 -47.17
N ALA A 168 1.07 57.13 -46.60
CA ALA A 168 1.07 58.38 -47.38
C ALA A 168 2.17 58.37 -48.43
N SER A 169 1.87 58.89 -49.62
CA SER A 169 2.86 59.33 -50.59
C SER A 169 3.09 60.84 -50.45
N THR A 170 4.04 61.40 -51.21
CA THR A 170 4.31 62.86 -51.24
C THR A 170 3.08 63.71 -51.53
N ALA A 171 2.05 63.17 -52.20
CA ALA A 171 0.82 63.86 -52.55
C ALA A 171 -0.32 63.70 -51.52
N MET A 172 -0.10 62.95 -50.42
CA MET A 172 -1.09 62.72 -49.38
C MET A 172 -0.77 63.55 -48.13
N VAL A 173 -1.79 64.21 -47.58
CA VAL A 173 -1.68 65.00 -46.35
C VAL A 173 -2.46 64.29 -45.24
N PHE A 174 -1.79 64.00 -44.12
CA PHE A 174 -2.48 63.62 -42.90
C PHE A 174 -2.99 64.87 -42.18
N THR A 175 -4.22 64.82 -41.69
CA THR A 175 -4.83 65.91 -40.91
C THR A 175 -5.04 65.45 -39.48
N ASP A 176 -4.65 66.27 -38.50
CA ASP A 176 -4.68 65.89 -37.08
C ASP A 176 -6.08 65.91 -36.45
N THR A 177 -7.09 66.41 -37.17
CA THR A 177 -8.49 66.44 -36.70
C THR A 177 -9.46 66.05 -37.80
N LYS A 178 -10.60 65.46 -37.41
CA LYS A 178 -11.70 65.14 -38.33
C LYS A 178 -12.27 66.38 -39.02
N THR A 179 -12.29 67.52 -38.31
CA THR A 179 -12.76 68.79 -38.87
C THR A 179 -11.87 69.27 -40.01
N ASN A 180 -10.55 69.21 -39.84
CA ASN A 180 -9.59 69.59 -40.89
C ASN A 180 -9.63 68.63 -42.08
N PHE A 181 -9.85 67.33 -41.82
CA PHE A 181 -10.07 66.35 -42.88
C PHE A 181 -11.28 66.73 -43.74
N LEU A 182 -12.46 66.90 -43.13
CA LEU A 182 -13.70 67.18 -43.84
C LEU A 182 -13.65 68.50 -44.62
N ALA A 183 -12.97 69.53 -44.09
CA ALA A 183 -12.79 70.81 -44.78
C ALA A 183 -11.90 70.73 -46.03
N LYS A 184 -11.05 69.70 -46.13
CA LYS A 184 -10.11 69.49 -47.25
C LYS A 184 -10.55 68.40 -48.22
N THR A 185 -11.57 67.61 -47.88
CA THR A 185 -12.05 66.50 -48.71
C THR A 185 -13.34 66.83 -49.44
N ILE A 186 -13.45 66.34 -50.67
CA ILE A 186 -14.72 66.29 -51.40
C ILE A 186 -15.50 65.08 -50.88
N THR A 187 -16.69 65.31 -50.30
CA THR A 187 -17.60 64.24 -49.86
C THR A 187 -17.89 63.31 -51.04
N SER A 188 -17.71 61.99 -50.85
CA SER A 188 -17.90 60.98 -51.89
C SER A 188 -17.02 61.18 -53.15
N GLY A 189 -15.94 61.96 -53.08
CA GLY A 189 -15.06 62.19 -54.23
C GLY A 189 -14.23 60.96 -54.65
N LEU A 190 -14.14 59.93 -53.80
CA LEU A 190 -13.52 58.65 -54.12
C LEU A 190 -14.57 57.55 -54.13
N VAL A 191 -14.49 56.70 -55.15
CA VAL A 191 -15.29 55.47 -55.26
C VAL A 191 -14.35 54.28 -55.07
N LEU A 192 -14.76 53.34 -54.21
CA LEU A 192 -14.00 52.13 -53.95
C LEU A 192 -14.77 50.91 -54.46
N PHE A 193 -14.07 50.03 -55.16
CA PHE A 193 -14.57 48.72 -55.55
C PHE A 193 -13.64 47.64 -55.00
N LYS A 194 -14.20 46.62 -54.34
CA LYS A 194 -13.44 45.48 -53.80
C LYS A 194 -13.65 44.26 -54.70
N GLU A 195 -12.55 43.70 -55.17
CA GLU A 195 -12.53 42.41 -55.84
C GLU A 195 -11.81 41.37 -54.96
N ILE A 196 -12.37 40.17 -54.86
CA ILE A 196 -11.73 39.03 -54.19
C ILE A 196 -11.21 38.10 -55.29
N ASN A 197 -9.90 38.06 -55.47
CA ASN A 197 -9.26 37.14 -56.40
C ASN A 197 -8.96 35.81 -55.70
N THR A 198 -9.75 34.79 -56.05
CA THR A 198 -9.71 33.44 -55.46
C THR A 198 -8.64 32.53 -56.08
N THR A 199 -7.85 33.01 -57.05
CA THR A 199 -6.74 32.23 -57.63
C THR A 199 -5.50 32.16 -56.74
N TYR A 200 -5.44 32.99 -55.69
CA TYR A 200 -4.37 33.00 -54.69
C TYR A 200 -4.81 32.27 -53.42
N THR A 201 -3.87 31.58 -52.76
CA THR A 201 -4.08 31.02 -51.42
C THR A 201 -3.09 31.64 -50.45
N PRO A 202 -3.53 32.49 -49.50
CA PRO A 202 -4.91 32.93 -49.28
C PRO A 202 -5.42 33.87 -50.40
N ASN A 203 -6.75 33.98 -50.55
CA ASN A 203 -7.37 34.88 -51.52
C ASN A 203 -6.80 36.29 -51.41
N LYS A 204 -6.56 36.94 -52.56
CA LYS A 204 -6.07 38.31 -52.60
C LYS A 204 -7.26 39.27 -52.67
N GLU A 205 -7.39 40.14 -51.69
CA GLU A 205 -8.33 41.27 -51.78
C GLU A 205 -7.64 42.42 -52.53
N ILE A 206 -8.28 42.91 -53.60
CA ILE A 206 -7.80 44.01 -54.42
C ILE A 206 -8.82 45.14 -54.29
N PHE A 207 -8.33 46.32 -53.88
CA PHE A 207 -9.15 47.53 -53.81
C PHE A 207 -8.82 48.42 -54.99
N PHE A 208 -9.80 48.63 -55.85
CA PHE A 208 -9.74 49.63 -56.91
C PHE A 208 -10.26 50.95 -56.34
N VAL A 209 -9.49 52.02 -56.54
CA VAL A 209 -9.84 53.37 -56.09
C VAL A 209 -9.94 54.26 -57.31
N GLY A 210 -11.09 54.88 -57.50
CA GLY A 210 -11.33 55.85 -58.57
C GLY A 210 -11.82 57.19 -58.02
N LEU A 211 -11.74 58.23 -58.85
CA LEU A 211 -12.38 59.52 -58.57
C LEU A 211 -13.83 59.48 -59.06
N ASP A 212 -14.75 59.99 -58.26
CA ASP A 212 -16.13 60.18 -58.70
C ASP A 212 -16.19 61.38 -59.68
N LYS A 213 -16.42 61.09 -60.96
CA LYS A 213 -16.51 62.13 -62.00
C LYS A 213 -17.63 63.13 -61.73
N ASP A 214 -18.70 62.72 -61.06
CA ASP A 214 -19.90 63.52 -60.84
C ASP A 214 -19.75 64.47 -59.65
N VAL A 215 -18.65 64.36 -58.89
CA VAL A 215 -18.37 65.23 -57.75
C VAL A 215 -17.01 65.93 -57.88
N VAL A 216 -16.01 65.29 -58.49
CA VAL A 216 -14.64 65.82 -58.59
C VAL A 216 -14.43 66.69 -59.84
N LEU A 217 -15.12 66.42 -60.95
CA LEU A 217 -14.90 67.11 -62.24
C LEU A 217 -16.01 68.13 -62.57
N THR A 218 -16.79 68.55 -61.58
CA THR A 218 -18.01 69.36 -61.75
C THR A 218 -17.81 70.85 -61.95
N HIS A 219 -16.60 71.38 -61.77
CA HIS A 219 -16.37 72.73 -62.26
C HIS A 219 -16.36 72.67 -63.77
N ALA A 220 -17.39 73.24 -64.40
CA ALA A 220 -17.29 73.75 -65.74
C ALA A 220 -16.02 74.58 -65.77
N SER A 221 -14.95 73.98 -66.27
CA SER A 221 -13.67 74.66 -66.32
C SER A 221 -13.87 75.71 -67.38
N THR A 222 -14.09 76.96 -66.97
CA THR A 222 -13.77 78.10 -67.82
C THR A 222 -12.26 78.05 -67.97
N ILE A 223 -11.77 77.21 -68.88
CA ILE A 223 -10.39 77.28 -69.33
C ILE A 223 -10.34 78.62 -70.05
N ASP A 224 -9.81 79.61 -69.34
CA ASP A 224 -9.37 80.87 -69.90
C ASP A 224 -10.44 81.68 -70.63
N GLY A 225 -11.41 82.24 -69.88
CA GLY A 225 -12.10 83.52 -70.18
C GLY A 225 -12.57 83.84 -71.60
N GLY A 226 -12.66 82.87 -72.51
CA GLY A 226 -12.73 83.08 -73.94
C GLY A 226 -13.71 82.11 -74.57
N THR A 227 -14.62 82.68 -75.35
CA THR A 227 -15.50 81.92 -76.24
C THR A 227 -14.67 81.40 -77.41
N TYR A 228 -14.55 80.08 -77.55
CA TYR A 228 -14.32 79.42 -78.84
C TYR A 228 -15.36 78.33 -79.02
#